data_AF-A0A6M4H1Y4-F1
#
_entry.id   AF-A0A6M4H1Y4-F1
#
_cell.length_a   1.000
_cell.length_b   1.000
_cell.length_c   1.000
_cell.angle_alpha   90.00
_cell.angle_beta   90.00
_cell.angle_gamma   90.00
#
_symmetry.space_group_name_H-M   'P 1'
#
loop_
_entity.id
_entity.type
_entity.pdbx_description
1 polymer ?
#
loop_
_entity_poly.entity_id
_entity_poly.type
_entity_poly.pdbx_seq_one_letter_code
_entity_poly.pdbx_strand_id
1 'polypeptide(L)'
;MNTNMNEPTTNPLHDAYLTSRLDELKGELSRMKAPDALEAALTAEFRRRHAKARRPALWWMPPLALAATVALVSWMVHAPIVLQQPTPAIDDLVAGESDPGPFLALRPLERIALEPGATVVATEFPRALLADWGLPVSPERASEPVRAEMLYSAQGEPLAVRLLD
;
A
#
# COMPACT_ATOMS: atom_id res chain seq x y z
N MET A 1 24.17 26.26 -22.98
CA MET A 1 24.33 25.28 -21.88
C MET A 1 23.49 25.82 -20.74
N ASN A 2 22.21 25.47 -20.70
CA ASN A 2 21.23 26.15 -19.84
C ASN A 2 20.94 25.26 -18.64
N THR A 3 21.42 25.65 -17.47
CA THR A 3 21.11 25.02 -16.18
C THR A 3 19.78 25.58 -15.67
N ASN A 4 18.68 24.88 -15.95
CA ASN A 4 17.41 25.12 -15.26
C ASN A 4 17.47 24.47 -13.88
N MET A 5 17.83 25.26 -12.88
CA MET A 5 17.62 24.94 -11.46
C MET A 5 16.11 25.04 -11.17
N ASN A 6 15.40 23.92 -11.23
CA ASN A 6 14.10 23.77 -10.60
C ASN A 6 14.33 23.60 -9.10
N GLU A 7 14.64 24.69 -8.38
CA GLU A 7 14.51 24.71 -6.93
C GLU A 7 13.00 24.78 -6.59
N PRO A 8 12.47 23.86 -5.77
CA PRO A 8 11.13 24.03 -5.23
C PRO A 8 11.14 25.29 -4.37
N THR A 9 10.42 26.32 -4.79
CA THR A 9 10.24 27.57 -4.04
C THR A 9 9.29 27.34 -2.87
N THR A 10 9.65 26.47 -1.93
CA THR A 10 8.98 26.46 -0.62
C THR A 10 9.31 27.77 0.07
N ASN A 11 8.26 28.52 0.40
CA ASN A 11 8.39 29.79 1.09
C ASN A 11 9.10 29.53 2.44
N PRO A 12 10.27 30.13 2.72
CA PRO A 12 11.05 29.81 3.93
C PRO A 12 10.30 30.12 5.22
N LEU A 13 9.33 31.05 5.17
CA LEU A 13 8.44 31.34 6.30
C LEU A 13 7.42 30.23 6.55
N HIS A 14 6.97 29.56 5.48
CA HIS A 14 6.08 28.42 5.56
C HIS A 14 6.79 27.19 6.14
N ASP A 15 8.02 26.93 5.70
CA ASP A 15 8.83 25.83 6.21
C ASP A 15 9.18 26.03 7.70
N ALA A 16 9.52 27.27 8.09
CA ALA A 16 9.76 27.60 9.50
C ALA A 16 8.51 27.39 10.37
N TYR A 17 7.34 27.80 9.87
CA TYR A 17 6.06 27.58 10.57
C TYR A 17 5.73 26.09 10.70
N LEU A 18 5.84 25.31 9.62
CA LEU A 18 5.60 23.86 9.65
C LEU A 18 6.55 23.15 10.62
N THR A 19 7.83 23.50 10.58
CA THR A 19 8.84 22.94 11.50
C THR A 19 8.45 23.22 12.96
N SER A 20 8.02 24.45 13.26
CA SER A 20 7.54 24.81 14.60
C SER A 20 6.31 24.01 15.02
N ARG A 21 5.34 23.78 14.13
CA ARG A 21 4.12 23.02 14.45
C ARG A 21 4.42 21.52 14.61
N LEU A 22 5.35 20.99 13.85
CA LEU A 22 5.81 19.61 13.99
C LEU A 22 6.58 19.38 15.29
N ASP A 23 7.43 20.33 15.69
CA ASP A 23 8.13 20.25 16.98
C ASP A 23 7.17 20.37 18.17
N GLU A 24 6.18 21.25 18.08
CA GLU A 24 5.09 21.36 19.06
C GLU A 24 4.33 20.04 19.18
N LEU A 25 3.90 19.47 18.05
CA LEU A 25 3.17 18.19 18.00
C LEU A 25 4.03 17.03 18.53
N LYS A 26 5.32 17.00 18.18
CA LYS A 26 6.29 16.02 18.68
C LYS A 26 6.44 16.14 20.20
N GLY A 27 6.45 17.36 20.73
CA GLY A 27 6.42 17.63 22.16
C GLY A 27 5.17 17.06 22.83
N GLU A 28 3.99 17.34 22.30
CA GLU A 28 2.71 16.80 22.79
C GLU A 28 2.65 15.26 22.72
N LEU A 29 3.09 14.66 21.61
CA LEU A 29 3.16 13.21 21.46
C LEU A 29 4.14 12.57 22.44
N SER A 30 5.29 13.19 22.68
CA SER A 30 6.29 12.67 23.62
C SER A 30 5.81 12.64 25.07
N ARG A 31 4.82 13.48 25.41
CA ARG A 31 4.18 13.50 26.72
C ARG A 31 3.17 12.35 26.88
N MET A 32 2.65 11.80 25.79
CA MET A 32 1.80 10.61 25.81
C MET A 32 2.66 9.34 25.89
N LYS A 33 2.98 8.91 27.11
CA LYS A 33 3.64 7.62 27.33
C LYS A 33 2.62 6.48 27.14
N ALA A 34 2.96 5.50 26.31
CA ALA A 34 2.18 4.28 26.19
C ALA A 34 2.15 3.51 27.53
N PRO A 35 1.03 2.88 27.92
CA PRO A 35 0.98 2.07 29.13
C PRO A 35 1.96 0.89 29.06
N ASP A 36 2.74 0.66 30.12
CA ASP A 36 3.76 -0.41 30.14
C ASP A 36 3.15 -1.82 29.94
N ALA A 37 1.86 -2.00 30.29
CA ALA A 37 1.11 -3.23 30.03
C ALA A 37 0.88 -3.51 28.53
N LEU A 38 0.82 -2.47 27.69
CA LEU A 38 0.61 -2.59 26.25
C LEU A 38 1.85 -3.15 25.56
N GLU A 39 3.04 -2.68 25.95
CA GLU A 39 4.31 -3.20 25.42
C GLU A 39 4.47 -4.69 25.76
N ALA A 40 4.15 -5.07 27.00
CA ALA A 40 4.16 -6.47 27.43
C ALA A 40 3.16 -7.32 26.61
N ALA A 41 1.95 -6.82 26.38
CA ALA A 41 0.93 -7.51 25.59
C ALA A 41 1.33 -7.69 24.12
N LEU A 42 1.84 -6.64 23.47
CA LEU A 42 2.32 -6.69 22.08
C LEU A 42 3.51 -7.64 21.94
N THR A 43 4.46 -7.59 22.88
CA THR A 43 5.63 -8.48 22.88
C THR A 43 5.23 -9.95 23.11
N ALA A 44 4.17 -10.20 23.89
CA ALA A 44 3.62 -11.53 24.09
C ALA A 44 2.94 -12.06 22.82
N GLU A 45 2.10 -11.27 22.16
CA GLU A 45 1.43 -11.67 20.91
C GLU A 45 2.42 -11.82 19.75
N PHE A 46 3.41 -10.94 19.64
CA PHE A 46 4.46 -11.07 18.64
C PHE A 46 5.24 -12.37 18.81
N ARG A 47 5.65 -12.69 20.05
CA ARG A 47 6.28 -13.98 20.37
C ARG A 47 5.36 -15.14 20.03
N ARG A 48 4.07 -15.08 20.36
CA ARG A 48 3.11 -16.14 20.05
C ARG A 48 2.97 -16.38 18.54
N ARG A 49 2.93 -15.30 17.75
CA ARG A 49 2.81 -15.37 16.28
C ARG A 49 4.07 -15.89 15.61
N HIS A 50 5.26 -15.54 16.12
CA HIS A 50 6.54 -15.91 15.52
C HIS A 50 7.20 -17.15 16.16
N ALA A 51 6.76 -17.62 17.33
CA ALA A 51 7.32 -18.81 18.00
C ALA A 51 7.04 -20.13 17.26
N LYS A 52 6.15 -20.12 16.25
CA LYS A 52 5.84 -21.32 15.43
C LYS A 52 6.94 -21.70 14.43
N ALA A 53 7.96 -20.87 14.21
CA ALA A 53 9.10 -21.22 13.35
C ALA A 53 10.20 -21.97 14.09
N ARG A 54 9.83 -22.85 15.04
CA ARG A 54 10.79 -23.74 15.73
C ARG A 54 11.20 -24.81 14.71
N ARG A 55 12.22 -24.49 13.91
CA ARG A 55 12.76 -25.41 12.90
C ARG A 55 13.09 -26.73 13.58
N PRO A 56 12.58 -27.88 13.09
CA PRO A 56 12.99 -29.16 13.63
C PRO A 56 14.50 -29.26 13.44
N ALA A 57 15.22 -29.53 14.53
CA ALA A 57 16.66 -29.74 14.49
C ALA A 57 16.91 -31.02 13.70
N LEU A 58 17.11 -30.88 12.39
CA LEU A 58 17.46 -31.95 11.47
C LEU A 58 18.93 -32.36 11.64
N TRP A 59 19.33 -32.57 12.89
CA TRP A 59 20.70 -32.85 13.32
C TRP A 59 21.20 -34.21 12.80
N TRP A 60 20.30 -35.09 12.33
CA TRP A 60 20.63 -36.45 11.92
C TRP A 60 20.70 -36.71 10.41
N MET A 61 20.56 -35.69 9.55
CA MET A 61 20.61 -35.94 8.09
C MET A 61 21.45 -34.93 7.29
N PRO A 62 22.80 -34.94 7.43
CA PRO A 62 23.68 -34.22 6.52
C PRO A 62 23.51 -34.57 5.02
N PRO A 63 23.28 -35.83 4.60
CA PRO A 63 23.20 -36.13 3.16
C PRO A 63 21.91 -35.64 2.50
N LEU A 64 20.81 -35.52 3.25
CA LEU A 64 19.51 -35.11 2.72
C LEU A 64 19.42 -33.59 2.50
N ALA A 65 20.18 -32.81 3.28
CA ALA A 65 20.33 -31.37 3.06
C ALA A 65 20.97 -31.07 1.70
N LEU A 66 21.96 -31.86 1.27
CA LEU A 66 22.68 -31.65 0.02
C LEU A 66 21.82 -32.04 -1.20
N ALA A 67 21.08 -33.15 -1.11
CA ALA A 67 20.09 -33.51 -2.14
C ALA A 67 18.98 -32.45 -2.27
N ALA A 68 18.52 -31.89 -1.14
CA ALA A 68 17.53 -30.81 -1.14
C ALA A 68 18.08 -29.52 -1.76
N THR A 69 19.34 -29.13 -1.51
CA THR A 69 19.91 -27.93 -2.14
C THR A 69 20.10 -28.11 -3.65
N VAL A 70 20.52 -29.29 -4.11
CA VAL A 70 20.64 -29.57 -5.55
C VAL A 70 19.27 -29.60 -6.23
N ALA A 71 18.27 -30.21 -5.59
CA ALA A 71 16.91 -30.21 -6.09
C ALA A 71 16.32 -28.79 -6.15
N LEU A 72 16.58 -27.96 -5.13
CA LEU A 72 16.05 -26.60 -5.06
C LEU A 72 16.74 -25.65 -6.06
N VAL A 73 18.06 -25.77 -6.24
CA VAL A 73 18.79 -25.01 -7.28
C VAL A 73 18.36 -25.47 -8.68
N SER A 74 18.22 -26.77 -8.91
CA SER A 74 17.74 -27.31 -10.18
C SER A 74 16.30 -26.87 -10.47
N TRP A 75 15.44 -26.87 -9.44
CA TRP A 75 14.07 -26.34 -9.52
C TRP A 75 14.05 -24.84 -9.78
N MET A 76 14.96 -24.06 -9.20
CA MET A 76 15.03 -22.60 -9.43
C MET A 76 15.51 -22.25 -10.84
N VAL A 77 16.25 -23.14 -11.49
CA VAL A 77 16.69 -22.99 -12.90
C VAL A 77 15.59 -23.44 -13.88
N HIS A 78 14.79 -24.45 -13.52
CA HIS A 78 13.74 -25.00 -14.41
C HIS A 78 12.34 -24.42 -14.17
N ALA A 79 12.04 -23.91 -12.99
CA ALA A 79 10.78 -23.24 -12.71
C ALA A 79 10.97 -21.75 -13.00
N PRO A 80 10.35 -21.17 -14.05
CA PRO A 80 10.14 -19.74 -14.03
C PRO A 80 9.39 -19.44 -12.73
N ILE A 81 9.97 -18.62 -11.87
CA ILE A 81 9.29 -18.11 -10.68
C ILE A 81 8.14 -17.22 -11.21
N VAL A 82 7.04 -17.86 -11.57
CA VAL A 82 5.74 -17.22 -11.59
C VAL A 82 5.43 -17.07 -10.12
N LEU A 83 5.69 -15.88 -9.58
CA LEU A 83 5.06 -15.46 -8.34
C LEU A 83 3.55 -15.49 -8.59
N GLN A 84 2.93 -16.65 -8.39
CA GLN A 84 1.51 -16.74 -8.16
C GLN A 84 1.28 -16.06 -6.81
N GLN A 85 1.21 -14.73 -6.86
CA GLN A 85 0.37 -14.01 -5.92
C GLN A 85 -1.00 -14.71 -5.98
N PRO A 86 -1.62 -15.06 -4.85
CA PRO A 86 -3.03 -15.38 -4.85
C PRO A 86 -3.75 -14.09 -5.21
N THR A 87 -3.83 -13.79 -6.51
CA THR A 87 -4.85 -12.93 -7.07
C THR A 87 -6.16 -13.61 -6.69
N PRO A 88 -7.00 -13.01 -5.82
CA PRO A 88 -8.39 -13.43 -5.79
C PRO A 88 -8.87 -13.34 -7.24
N ALA A 89 -9.45 -14.43 -7.74
CA ALA A 89 -10.07 -14.46 -9.05
C ALA A 89 -11.18 -13.40 -9.07
N ILE A 90 -10.81 -12.18 -9.47
CA ILE A 90 -11.70 -11.28 -10.15
C ILE A 90 -11.72 -11.88 -11.55
N ASP A 91 -12.82 -12.54 -11.89
CA ASP A 91 -13.06 -13.01 -13.25
C ASP A 91 -12.56 -11.95 -14.24
N ASP A 92 -11.80 -12.39 -15.24
CA ASP A 92 -11.43 -11.62 -16.42
C ASP A 92 -12.71 -11.16 -17.14
N LEU A 93 -13.37 -10.15 -16.59
CA LEU A 93 -14.32 -9.31 -17.29
C LEU A 93 -13.49 -8.39 -18.17
N VAL A 94 -13.07 -8.95 -19.31
CA VAL A 94 -12.75 -8.24 -20.54
C VAL A 94 -11.76 -7.09 -20.32
N ALA A 95 -10.46 -7.43 -20.34
CA ALA A 95 -9.41 -6.47 -20.65
C ALA A 95 -9.65 -5.91 -22.07
N GLY A 96 -10.47 -4.87 -22.16
CA GLY A 96 -10.55 -4.00 -23.31
C GLY A 96 -9.26 -3.20 -23.41
N GLU A 97 -8.86 -2.90 -24.65
CA GLU A 97 -7.58 -2.33 -25.10
C GLU A 97 -7.27 -0.89 -24.59
N SER A 98 -7.85 -0.49 -23.46
CA SER A 98 -7.69 0.81 -22.80
C SER A 98 -7.84 0.64 -21.28
N ASP A 99 -7.08 -0.29 -20.68
CA ASP A 99 -7.10 -0.48 -19.23
C ASP A 99 -6.47 0.75 -18.54
N PRO A 100 -7.23 1.55 -17.77
CA PRO A 100 -6.77 2.82 -17.17
C PRO A 100 -5.80 2.64 -15.99
N GLY A 101 -5.33 1.42 -15.74
CA GLY A 101 -4.46 1.07 -14.64
C GLY A 101 -5.19 0.63 -13.36
N PRO A 102 -4.44 0.38 -12.27
CA PRO A 102 -4.96 -0.25 -11.06
C PRO A 102 -5.77 0.72 -10.17
N PHE A 103 -6.74 0.17 -9.43
CA PHE A 103 -7.49 0.91 -8.41
C PHE A 103 -6.63 1.30 -7.21
N LEU A 104 -6.73 2.55 -6.78
CA LEU A 104 -6.23 3.06 -5.51
C LEU A 104 -7.22 2.72 -4.40
N ALA A 105 -6.79 1.94 -3.41
CA ALA A 105 -7.61 1.56 -2.28
C ALA A 105 -7.80 2.73 -1.29
N LEU A 106 -9.05 3.13 -1.03
CA LEU A 106 -9.39 4.13 -0.01
C LEU A 106 -9.63 3.47 1.37
N ARG A 107 -9.84 2.15 1.37
CA ARG A 107 -10.05 1.31 2.57
C ARG A 107 -9.04 0.15 2.62
N PRO A 108 -8.79 -0.45 3.80
CA PRO A 108 -7.93 -1.63 3.92
C PRO A 108 -8.40 -2.77 3.00
N LEU A 109 -7.45 -3.44 2.35
CA LEU A 109 -7.72 -4.48 1.34
C LEU A 109 -8.53 -5.65 1.92
N GLU A 110 -8.34 -5.97 3.19
CA GLU A 110 -9.06 -7.04 3.88
C GLU A 110 -10.56 -6.75 3.90
N ARG A 111 -10.94 -5.49 4.10
CA ARG A 111 -12.35 -5.07 4.11
C ARG A 111 -12.95 -5.09 2.70
N ILE A 112 -12.19 -4.67 1.70
CA ILE A 112 -12.64 -4.67 0.30
C ILE A 112 -12.86 -6.12 -0.19
N ALA A 113 -11.96 -7.04 0.14
CA ALA A 113 -12.06 -8.45 -0.23
C ALA A 113 -13.24 -9.18 0.45
N LEU A 114 -13.70 -8.68 1.59
CA LEU A 114 -14.81 -9.23 2.36
C LEU A 114 -16.17 -8.64 1.98
N GLU A 115 -16.25 -7.65 1.08
CA GLU A 115 -17.49 -6.95 0.74
C GLU A 115 -18.14 -7.59 -0.51
N PRO A 116 -19.19 -8.43 -0.35
CA PRO A 116 -19.92 -8.96 -1.50
C PRO A 116 -20.81 -7.88 -2.11
N GLY A 117 -20.75 -7.72 -3.43
CA GLY A 117 -21.64 -6.79 -4.16
C GLY A 117 -21.09 -5.39 -4.36
N ALA A 118 -19.75 -5.22 -4.36
CA ALA A 118 -19.16 -3.95 -4.76
C ALA A 118 -19.53 -3.57 -6.20
N THR A 119 -19.87 -2.32 -6.43
CA THR A 119 -20.30 -1.79 -7.74
C THR A 119 -19.36 -0.70 -8.21
N VAL A 120 -18.98 -0.72 -9.49
CA VAL A 120 -18.15 0.31 -10.11
C VAL A 120 -19.05 1.39 -10.71
N VAL A 121 -18.77 2.65 -10.38
CA VAL A 121 -19.51 3.82 -10.86
C VAL A 121 -18.54 4.82 -11.47
N ALA A 122 -18.78 5.21 -12.72
CA ALA A 122 -18.04 6.29 -13.36
C ALA A 122 -18.47 7.63 -12.75
N THR A 123 -17.48 8.43 -12.35
CA THR A 123 -17.66 9.72 -11.70
C THR A 123 -16.65 10.73 -12.21
N GLU A 124 -16.91 12.01 -11.97
CA GLU A 124 -16.03 13.11 -12.34
C GLU A 124 -15.84 14.00 -11.11
N PHE A 125 -14.58 14.25 -10.74
CA PHE A 125 -14.25 15.11 -9.60
C PHE A 125 -13.08 16.04 -9.91
N PRO A 126 -12.93 17.17 -9.20
CA PRO A 126 -11.82 18.10 -9.41
C PRO A 126 -10.47 17.45 -9.11
N ARG A 127 -9.47 17.68 -9.95
CA ARG A 127 -8.11 17.14 -9.77
C ARG A 127 -7.50 17.47 -8.40
N ALA A 128 -7.90 18.58 -7.78
CA ALA A 128 -7.50 18.97 -6.43
C ALA A 128 -7.77 17.87 -5.37
N LEU A 129 -8.82 17.06 -5.53
CA LEU A 129 -9.19 16.00 -4.57
C LEU A 129 -8.12 14.89 -4.52
N LEU A 130 -7.38 14.68 -5.62
CA LEU A 130 -6.24 13.76 -5.63
C LEU A 130 -5.11 14.23 -4.70
N ALA A 131 -4.94 15.55 -4.54
CA ALA A 131 -3.93 16.11 -3.64
C ALA A 131 -4.28 15.82 -2.16
N ASP A 132 -5.58 15.81 -1.82
CA ASP A 132 -6.04 15.41 -0.48
C ASP A 132 -5.73 13.94 -0.17
N TRP A 133 -5.65 13.10 -1.21
CA TRP A 133 -5.19 11.70 -1.12
C TRP A 133 -3.67 11.53 -1.22
N GLY A 134 -2.91 12.63 -1.28
CA GLY A 134 -1.45 12.62 -1.32
C GLY A 134 -0.86 12.27 -2.70
N LEU A 135 -1.67 12.28 -3.76
CA LEU A 135 -1.18 12.10 -5.12
C LEU A 135 -0.61 13.41 -5.67
N PRO A 136 0.46 13.36 -6.48
CA PRO A 136 1.04 14.56 -7.08
C PRO A 136 0.09 15.18 -8.10
N VAL A 137 -0.22 16.47 -7.95
CA VAL A 137 -1.03 17.23 -8.92
C VAL A 137 -0.32 18.51 -9.32
N SER A 138 -0.44 18.91 -10.59
CA SER A 138 0.00 20.23 -11.03
C SER A 138 -0.99 21.29 -10.53
N PRO A 139 -0.56 22.34 -9.81
CA PRO A 139 -1.47 23.35 -9.24
C PRO A 139 -2.24 24.12 -10.32
N GLU A 140 -1.62 24.32 -11.49
CA GLU A 140 -2.24 24.95 -12.67
C GLU A 140 -3.47 24.20 -13.20
N ARG A 141 -3.54 22.89 -12.93
CA ARG A 141 -4.60 21.99 -13.41
C ARG A 141 -5.48 21.44 -12.29
N ALA A 142 -5.40 22.00 -11.08
CA ALA A 142 -6.12 21.49 -9.91
C ALA A 142 -7.66 21.61 -10.06
N SER A 143 -8.13 22.59 -10.83
CA SER A 143 -9.55 22.80 -11.11
C SER A 143 -10.08 22.01 -12.30
N GLU A 144 -9.20 21.33 -13.05
CA GLU A 144 -9.63 20.51 -14.18
C GLU A 144 -10.40 19.29 -13.66
N PRO A 145 -11.54 18.94 -14.26
CA PRO A 145 -12.24 17.75 -13.87
C PRO A 145 -11.47 16.52 -14.36
N VAL A 146 -11.44 15.48 -13.52
CA VAL A 146 -10.83 14.19 -13.84
C VAL A 146 -11.90 13.13 -13.80
N ARG A 147 -11.98 12.35 -14.88
CA ARG A 147 -12.85 11.19 -14.94
C ARG A 147 -12.23 10.07 -14.14
N ALA A 148 -13.05 9.37 -13.39
CA ALA A 148 -12.60 8.28 -12.54
C ALA A 148 -13.70 7.23 -12.43
N GLU A 149 -13.30 6.01 -12.14
CA GLU A 149 -14.18 4.96 -11.70
C GLU A 149 -14.03 4.77 -10.21
N MET A 150 -15.13 4.76 -9.48
CA MET A 150 -15.13 4.55 -8.05
C MET A 150 -15.88 3.27 -7.71
N LEU A 151 -15.23 2.44 -6.91
CA LEU A 151 -15.77 1.18 -6.41
C LEU A 151 -16.52 1.48 -5.11
N TYR A 152 -17.81 1.18 -5.08
CA TYR A 152 -18.69 1.40 -3.94
C TYR A 152 -19.09 0.08 -3.30
N SER A 153 -19.26 0.07 -1.98
CA SER A 153 -19.88 -1.05 -1.26
C SER A 153 -21.39 -1.11 -1.52
N ALA A 154 -22.03 -2.23 -1.17
CA ALA A 154 -23.48 -2.37 -1.26
C ALA A 154 -24.25 -1.35 -0.40
N GLN A 155 -23.59 -0.76 0.61
CA GLN A 155 -24.12 0.26 1.50
C GLN A 155 -23.80 1.69 1.02
N GLY A 156 -23.14 1.84 -0.14
CA GLY A 156 -22.82 3.13 -0.75
C GLY A 156 -21.55 3.80 -0.22
N GLU A 157 -20.66 3.06 0.46
CA GLU A 157 -19.37 3.61 0.90
C GLU A 157 -18.32 3.51 -0.23
N PRO A 158 -17.49 4.54 -0.47
CA PRO A 158 -16.40 4.46 -1.43
C PRO A 158 -15.28 3.56 -0.88
N LEU A 159 -14.89 2.55 -1.66
CA LEU A 159 -13.90 1.53 -1.32
C LEU A 159 -12.57 1.75 -2.05
N ALA A 160 -12.62 2.09 -3.33
CA ALA A 160 -11.44 2.31 -4.16
C ALA A 160 -11.75 3.26 -5.33
N VAL A 161 -10.73 3.89 -5.91
CA VAL A 161 -10.86 4.82 -7.04
C VAL A 161 -9.79 4.55 -8.09
N ARG A 162 -10.15 4.62 -9.36
CA ARG A 162 -9.28 4.50 -10.53
C ARG A 162 -9.45 5.74 -11.38
N LEU A 163 -8.36 6.33 -11.86
CA LEU A 163 -8.45 7.47 -12.77
C LEU A 163 -8.58 6.96 -14.20
N LEU A 164 -9.38 7.68 -15.00
CA LEU A 164 -9.49 7.48 -16.44
C LEU A 164 -8.75 8.65 -17.12
N ASP A 165 -7.78 8.33 -17.99
CA ASP A 165 -7.05 9.32 -18.79
C ASP A 165 -7.93 9.98 -19.87
#